data_AF-A0A7C1HML9-F1
#
_entry.id   AF-A0A7C1HML9-F1
#
_cell.length_a   1.000
_cell.length_b   1.000
_cell.length_c   1.000
_cell.angle_alpha   90.00
_cell.angle_beta   90.00
_cell.angle_gamma   90.00
#
_symmetry.space_group_name_H-M   'P 1'
#
loop_
_entity.id
_entity.type
_entity.pdbx_description
1 polymer ?
#
loop_
_entity_poly.entity_id
_entity_poly.type
_entity_poly.pdbx_seq_one_letter_code
_entity_poly.pdbx_strand_id
1 'polypeptide(L)'
;MRIAFSDEKTGIVGLAGHIGVGHVHSHSGFVQEDGAGFAVVTNILNEAASVDLRIAKVEVMLEEGKITVTLNAGGTSSAFARGGVTPSEALLLQNSVGQDGSCPQTLASNVLGRVNGQGILEVPSAFITAVSLAVVKSFLKNYPDRFLFFPEETPLSAGCTLGTVLQVGDIAVSTILTVNAGQEGIGPNEDTEGNVPIGNKGRLMRQLGMNFLPTIIVEAKSYVPFWKESINETTLIVRANEAYDNTVVSECLVESAKAFCYPVFQPSDPYPRKVGRLTEATKKVAGQIISLGKELFNAETSGDKNRIAAQLAKIIKHDLGGVTFMSNDVNDIVSDGGLLPGTAAVLSSAVTSSYASHFKIPVLCDKDINMYKNTILKAFKLLKDRLEEANKQLNEKCVPDKEIDRIEKIAIESRHLQ
;
A
#
# COMPACT_ATOMS: atom_id res chain seq x y z
N MET A 1 13.93 -13.25 -16.08
CA MET A 1 14.33 -12.28 -17.15
C MET A 1 15.37 -11.37 -16.56
N ARG A 2 16.30 -10.84 -17.36
CA ARG A 2 17.22 -9.82 -16.83
C ARG A 2 16.43 -8.53 -16.57
N ILE A 3 16.66 -7.92 -15.42
CA ILE A 3 16.15 -6.61 -15.04
C ILE A 3 17.35 -5.67 -14.96
N ALA A 4 17.25 -4.51 -15.60
CA ALA A 4 18.23 -3.44 -15.54
C ALA A 4 17.52 -2.09 -15.57
N PHE A 5 18.22 -1.01 -15.31
CA PHE A 5 17.66 0.31 -15.61
C PHE A 5 17.56 0.50 -17.13
N SER A 6 16.47 1.11 -17.59
CA SER A 6 16.30 1.49 -18.99
C SER A 6 16.86 2.89 -19.25
N ASP A 7 17.25 3.14 -20.50
CA ASP A 7 17.59 4.49 -20.99
C ASP A 7 16.37 5.18 -21.63
N GLU A 8 15.25 4.46 -21.76
CA GLU A 8 13.96 5.03 -22.14
C GLU A 8 13.43 5.98 -21.05
N LYS A 9 12.75 7.05 -21.48
CA LYS A 9 12.12 8.01 -20.57
C LYS A 9 10.80 7.50 -20.00
N THR A 10 10.12 6.63 -20.74
CA THR A 10 8.82 6.06 -20.41
C THR A 10 8.79 4.59 -20.82
N GLY A 11 8.06 3.77 -20.07
CA GLY A 11 7.75 2.40 -20.45
C GLY A 11 6.60 2.28 -21.44
N ILE A 12 6.31 1.04 -21.84
CA ILE A 12 5.12 0.65 -22.61
C ILE A 12 4.06 -0.04 -21.73
N VAL A 13 4.42 -0.36 -20.49
CA VAL A 13 3.57 -0.90 -19.42
C VAL A 13 3.98 -0.29 -18.09
N GLY A 14 3.06 -0.26 -17.13
CA GLY A 14 3.26 0.27 -15.79
C GLY A 14 3.38 -0.81 -14.70
N LEU A 15 4.13 -0.51 -13.65
CA LEU A 15 4.18 -1.26 -12.40
C LEU A 15 4.06 -0.30 -11.23
N ALA A 16 3.07 -0.50 -10.37
CA ALA A 16 2.89 0.28 -9.16
C ALA A 16 2.87 -0.64 -7.94
N GLY A 17 3.59 -0.25 -6.89
CA GLY A 17 3.51 -0.88 -5.59
C GLY A 17 3.55 0.18 -4.50
N HIS A 18 2.89 -0.08 -3.38
CA HIS A 18 2.83 0.86 -2.28
C HIS A 18 2.89 0.17 -0.92
N ILE A 19 2.98 0.99 0.12
CA ILE A 19 2.76 0.58 1.51
C ILE A 19 1.86 1.61 2.19
N GLY A 20 0.68 1.19 2.63
CA GLY A 20 -0.16 1.87 3.60
C GLY A 20 0.37 1.68 5.00
N VAL A 21 1.10 2.67 5.52
CA VAL A 21 1.80 2.51 6.79
C VAL A 21 0.82 2.33 7.94
N GLY A 22 0.84 1.14 8.56
CA GLY A 22 -0.04 0.78 9.66
C GLY A 22 -1.45 0.35 9.22
N HIS A 23 -1.72 0.25 7.91
CA HIS A 23 -3.02 -0.16 7.39
C HIS A 23 -3.25 -1.67 7.53
N VAL A 24 -3.49 -2.13 8.76
CA VAL A 24 -3.57 -3.57 9.06
C VAL A 24 -5.00 -4.10 8.99
N HIS A 25 -5.98 -3.30 9.40
CA HIS A 25 -7.35 -3.72 9.50
C HIS A 25 -8.26 -2.81 8.68
N SER A 26 -9.32 -3.41 8.12
CA SER A 26 -10.42 -2.68 7.51
C SER A 26 -11.75 -3.27 7.97
N HIS A 27 -12.83 -2.59 7.60
CA HIS A 27 -14.19 -3.01 7.91
C HIS A 27 -14.47 -4.45 7.42
N SER A 28 -15.51 -5.08 7.98
CA SER A 28 -15.89 -6.47 7.65
C SER A 28 -14.88 -7.56 8.04
N GLY A 29 -13.92 -7.25 8.93
CA GLY A 29 -12.99 -8.22 9.50
C GLY A 29 -11.80 -8.57 8.59
N PHE A 30 -11.55 -7.73 7.59
CA PHE A 30 -10.39 -7.78 6.72
C PHE A 30 -9.10 -7.46 7.50
N VAL A 31 -8.03 -8.22 7.25
CA VAL A 31 -6.72 -8.03 7.89
C VAL A 31 -5.61 -8.22 6.88
N GLN A 32 -4.58 -7.36 6.87
CA GLN A 32 -3.60 -7.37 5.80
C GLN A 32 -2.16 -7.04 6.22
N GLU A 33 -1.23 -7.62 5.46
CA GLU A 33 0.11 -7.11 5.24
C GLU A 33 0.09 -6.18 4.03
N ASP A 34 -0.08 -4.88 4.28
CA ASP A 34 -0.34 -3.88 3.24
C ASP A 34 0.94 -3.49 2.49
N GLY A 35 2.10 -3.67 3.11
CA GLY A 35 3.41 -3.44 2.48
C GLY A 35 3.84 -4.43 1.41
N ALA A 36 2.96 -5.33 0.94
CA ALA A 36 3.32 -6.33 -0.08
C ALA A 36 3.68 -5.70 -1.42
N GLY A 37 2.94 -4.67 -1.86
CA GLY A 37 3.26 -3.92 -3.07
C GLY A 37 4.65 -3.31 -3.00
N PHE A 38 4.94 -2.63 -1.89
CA PHE A 38 6.23 -2.02 -1.62
C PHE A 38 7.35 -3.06 -1.63
N ALA A 39 7.18 -4.18 -0.95
CA ALA A 39 8.20 -5.23 -0.86
C ALA A 39 8.52 -5.85 -2.22
N VAL A 40 7.49 -6.18 -3.00
CA VAL A 40 7.66 -6.80 -4.32
C VAL A 40 8.33 -5.83 -5.29
N VAL A 41 7.86 -4.59 -5.36
CA VAL A 41 8.44 -3.58 -6.26
C VAL A 41 9.86 -3.20 -5.82
N THR A 42 10.11 -3.08 -4.52
CA THR A 42 11.48 -2.88 -3.99
C THR A 42 12.40 -4.02 -4.42
N ASN A 43 11.96 -5.27 -4.34
CA ASN A 43 12.75 -6.43 -4.79
C ASN A 43 13.02 -6.38 -6.29
N ILE A 44 12.04 -6.00 -7.11
CA ILE A 44 12.20 -5.83 -8.57
C ILE A 44 13.19 -4.71 -8.89
N LEU A 45 13.07 -3.55 -8.24
CA LEU A 45 14.03 -2.44 -8.38
C LEU A 45 15.44 -2.87 -7.96
N ASN A 46 15.54 -3.67 -6.89
CA ASN A 46 16.83 -4.10 -6.37
C ASN A 46 17.54 -5.13 -7.26
N GLU A 47 16.84 -5.82 -8.16
CA GLU A 47 17.51 -6.63 -9.18
C GLU A 47 18.34 -5.78 -10.16
N ALA A 48 17.93 -4.53 -10.41
CA ALA A 48 18.70 -3.57 -11.21
C ALA A 48 19.75 -2.81 -10.37
N ALA A 49 19.40 -2.46 -9.14
CA ALA A 49 20.22 -1.59 -8.29
C ALA A 49 21.26 -2.34 -7.42
N SER A 50 21.01 -3.59 -7.04
CA SER A 50 21.91 -4.38 -6.18
C SER A 50 22.39 -3.64 -4.92
N VAL A 51 21.49 -2.93 -4.24
CA VAL A 51 21.78 -2.21 -2.98
C VAL A 51 21.50 -3.09 -1.76
N ASP A 52 22.33 -2.95 -0.72
CA ASP A 52 22.16 -3.66 0.56
C ASP A 52 21.14 -2.92 1.44
N LEU A 53 19.91 -3.42 1.44
CA LEU A 53 18.77 -2.84 2.17
C LEU A 53 18.67 -3.30 3.63
N ARG A 54 19.68 -4.01 4.16
CA ARG A 54 19.68 -4.42 5.57
C ARG A 54 19.84 -3.22 6.50
N ILE A 55 19.15 -3.26 7.63
CA ILE A 55 19.20 -2.23 8.68
C ILE A 55 20.62 -2.21 9.28
N ALA A 56 21.33 -1.11 9.11
CA ALA A 56 22.65 -0.91 9.71
C ALA A 56 22.54 -0.40 11.16
N LYS A 57 21.59 0.50 11.41
CA LYS A 57 21.47 1.21 12.68
C LYS A 57 20.04 1.68 12.93
N VAL A 58 19.59 1.60 14.18
CA VAL A 58 18.36 2.23 14.67
C VAL A 58 18.68 3.12 15.86
N GLU A 59 18.26 4.38 15.79
CA GLU A 59 18.42 5.38 16.84
C GLU A 59 17.06 5.90 17.28
N VAL A 60 16.83 5.98 18.59
CA VAL A 60 15.54 6.39 19.15
C VAL A 60 15.76 7.54 20.14
N MET A 61 15.06 8.65 19.92
CA MET A 61 14.95 9.74 20.89
C MET A 61 13.61 9.58 21.61
N LEU A 62 13.66 9.07 22.84
CA LEU A 62 12.49 8.57 23.57
C LEU A 62 11.39 9.62 23.76
N GLU A 63 11.74 10.78 24.31
CA GLU A 63 10.80 11.87 24.61
C GLU A 63 10.25 12.55 23.35
N GLU A 64 11.05 12.65 22.29
CA GLU A 64 10.62 13.20 21.00
C GLU A 64 9.80 12.19 20.17
N GLY A 65 9.75 10.92 20.60
CA GLY A 65 9.17 9.83 19.85
C GLY A 65 9.84 9.56 18.49
N LYS A 66 11.05 10.10 18.27
CA LYS A 66 11.73 10.06 16.97
C LYS A 66 12.49 8.75 16.81
N ILE A 67 12.18 8.01 15.75
CA ILE A 67 12.86 6.79 15.34
C ILE A 67 13.61 7.10 14.06
N THR A 68 14.93 6.87 14.06
CA THR A 68 15.81 7.06 12.90
C THR A 68 16.40 5.71 12.50
N VAL A 69 16.25 5.37 11.22
CA VAL A 69 16.76 4.13 10.64
C VAL A 69 17.78 4.47 9.58
N THR A 70 18.91 3.76 9.60
CA THR A 70 19.94 3.80 8.55
C THR A 70 20.14 2.39 7.99
N LEU A 71 20.16 2.26 6.66
CA LEU A 71 20.47 1.00 5.97
C LEU A 71 21.95 0.92 5.59
N ASN A 72 22.45 -0.28 5.32
CA ASN A 72 23.84 -0.52 4.88
C ASN A 72 24.18 0.22 3.57
N ALA A 73 23.21 0.33 2.66
CA ALA A 73 23.31 1.16 1.45
C ALA A 73 23.37 2.68 1.73
N GLY A 74 23.26 3.08 3.00
CA GLY A 74 23.51 4.44 3.48
C GLY A 74 22.33 5.40 3.37
N GLY A 75 21.14 4.92 3.00
CA GLY A 75 19.90 5.68 3.14
C GLY A 75 19.50 5.79 4.61
N THR A 76 19.17 7.00 5.04
CA THR A 76 18.80 7.31 6.43
C THR A 76 17.50 8.12 6.45
N SER A 77 16.55 7.72 7.28
CA SER A 77 15.31 8.47 7.48
C SER A 77 14.81 8.40 8.91
N SER A 78 13.96 9.35 9.27
CA SER A 78 13.31 9.42 10.57
C SER A 78 11.80 9.57 10.43
N ALA A 79 11.07 9.09 11.42
CA ALA A 79 9.65 9.37 11.64
C ALA A 79 9.37 9.46 13.15
N PHE A 80 8.18 9.90 13.51
CA PHE A 80 7.83 10.27 14.88
C PHE A 80 6.58 9.50 15.32
N ALA A 81 6.57 9.04 16.57
CA ALA A 81 5.37 8.59 17.28
C ALA A 81 4.94 9.69 18.26
N ARG A 82 3.70 10.17 18.15
CA ARG A 82 3.18 11.29 18.97
C ARG A 82 3.27 11.01 20.48
N GLY A 83 3.02 9.77 20.90
CA GLY A 83 3.03 9.32 22.29
C GLY A 83 4.42 9.04 22.86
N GLY A 84 5.50 9.36 22.13
CA GLY A 84 6.86 9.01 22.51
C GLY A 84 7.21 7.56 22.21
N VAL A 85 8.41 7.14 22.61
CA VAL A 85 8.87 5.75 22.56
C VAL A 85 9.41 5.35 23.91
N THR A 86 8.98 4.22 24.45
CA THR A 86 9.49 3.70 25.73
C THR A 86 10.89 3.09 25.56
N PRO A 87 11.69 3.00 26.65
CA PRO A 87 12.97 2.28 26.61
C PRO A 87 12.84 0.82 26.16
N SER A 88 11.72 0.15 26.49
CA SER A 88 11.49 -1.25 26.10
C SER A 88 11.20 -1.38 24.60
N GLU A 89 10.40 -0.48 24.03
CA GLU A 89 10.19 -0.43 22.58
C GLU A 89 11.47 -0.10 21.85
N ALA A 90 12.27 0.86 22.33
CA ALA A 90 13.57 1.18 21.76
C ALA A 90 14.52 -0.03 21.76
N LEU A 91 14.50 -0.83 22.83
CA LEU A 91 15.27 -2.08 22.91
C LEU A 91 14.76 -3.13 21.91
N LEU A 92 13.45 -3.31 21.79
CA LEU A 92 12.87 -4.21 20.79
C LEU A 92 13.29 -3.81 19.38
N LEU A 93 13.22 -2.52 19.04
CA LEU A 93 13.61 -2.00 17.73
C LEU A 93 15.07 -2.32 17.36
N GLN A 94 15.98 -2.47 18.33
CA GLN A 94 17.36 -2.90 18.05
C GLN A 94 17.44 -4.30 17.44
N ASN A 95 16.46 -5.18 17.69
CA ASN A 95 16.42 -6.51 17.08
C ASN A 95 16.25 -6.45 15.55
N SER A 96 15.88 -5.30 14.97
CA SER A 96 15.81 -5.11 13.53
C SER A 96 17.19 -4.95 12.86
N VAL A 97 18.25 -4.63 13.62
CA VAL A 97 19.60 -4.45 13.05
C VAL A 97 20.08 -5.75 12.40
N GLY A 98 20.55 -5.65 11.16
CA GLY A 98 20.97 -6.77 10.32
C GLY A 98 19.83 -7.43 9.53
N GLN A 99 18.56 -7.12 9.82
CA GLN A 99 17.42 -7.64 9.07
C GLN A 99 17.17 -6.83 7.78
N ASP A 100 16.46 -7.44 6.83
CA ASP A 100 16.10 -6.80 5.56
C ASP A 100 15.00 -5.74 5.75
N GLY A 101 15.28 -4.51 5.31
CA GLY A 101 14.32 -3.40 5.31
C GLY A 101 13.32 -3.44 4.15
N SER A 102 13.43 -4.37 3.20
CA SER A 102 12.55 -4.44 2.02
C SER A 102 11.09 -4.78 2.35
N CYS A 103 10.81 -5.36 3.52
CA CYS A 103 9.47 -5.71 3.99
C CYS A 103 9.12 -4.99 5.32
N PRO A 104 8.91 -3.66 5.33
CA PRO A 104 8.88 -2.86 6.55
C PRO A 104 7.80 -3.27 7.56
N GLN A 105 6.58 -3.58 7.12
CA GLN A 105 5.48 -3.93 8.02
C GLN A 105 5.64 -5.35 8.60
N THR A 106 6.06 -6.32 7.81
CA THR A 106 6.46 -7.65 8.28
C THR A 106 7.61 -7.56 9.28
N LEU A 107 8.65 -6.75 9.01
CA LEU A 107 9.75 -6.51 9.93
C LEU A 107 9.25 -5.92 11.26
N ALA A 108 8.39 -4.91 11.21
CA ALA A 108 7.78 -4.33 12.41
C ALA A 108 6.96 -5.35 13.19
N SER A 109 6.19 -6.21 12.51
CA SER A 109 5.41 -7.29 13.14
C SER A 109 6.33 -8.31 13.83
N ASN A 110 7.45 -8.66 13.22
CA ASN A 110 8.41 -9.60 13.82
C ASN A 110 9.14 -9.01 15.04
N VAL A 111 9.39 -7.70 15.02
CA VAL A 111 10.16 -7.00 16.06
C VAL A 111 9.29 -6.58 17.25
N LEU A 112 8.09 -6.05 16.98
CA LEU A 112 7.18 -5.46 17.98
C LEU A 112 5.94 -6.34 18.25
N GLY A 113 5.74 -7.40 17.48
CA GLY A 113 4.65 -8.37 17.64
C GLY A 113 3.33 -7.96 16.95
N ARG A 114 2.89 -6.72 17.09
CA ARG A 114 1.67 -6.21 16.41
C ARG A 114 1.90 -4.84 15.79
N VAL A 115 1.22 -4.62 14.68
CA VAL A 115 1.10 -3.33 14.01
C VAL A 115 -0.39 -2.96 13.98
N ASN A 116 -0.72 -1.70 14.23
CA ASN A 116 -2.07 -1.13 14.03
C ASN A 116 -1.92 0.37 13.74
N GLY A 117 -2.59 0.85 12.71
CA GLY A 117 -2.67 2.27 12.36
C GLY A 117 -3.74 3.01 13.18
N GLN A 118 -4.27 4.09 12.60
CA GLN A 118 -5.31 4.95 13.18
C GLN A 118 -4.94 5.50 14.58
N GLY A 119 -3.64 5.68 14.83
CA GLY A 119 -3.11 6.13 16.12
C GLY A 119 -3.17 5.09 17.25
N ILE A 120 -3.46 3.82 16.96
CA ILE A 120 -3.53 2.76 17.99
C ILE A 120 -2.12 2.31 18.40
N LEU A 121 -1.25 2.01 17.44
CA LEU A 121 0.16 1.70 17.69
C LEU A 121 1.06 2.61 16.85
N GLU A 122 1.38 3.77 17.42
CA GLU A 122 2.16 4.81 16.75
C GLU A 122 3.63 4.41 16.55
N VAL A 123 4.24 3.70 17.51
CA VAL A 123 5.64 3.27 17.44
C VAL A 123 5.92 2.32 16.27
N PRO A 124 5.16 1.23 16.05
CA PRO A 124 5.29 0.42 14.84
C PRO A 124 5.10 1.23 13.55
N SER A 125 4.10 2.12 13.51
CA SER A 125 3.81 2.93 12.30
C SER A 125 4.97 3.88 11.99
N ALA A 126 5.51 4.58 12.99
CA ALA A 126 6.69 5.42 12.83
C ALA A 126 7.92 4.60 12.39
N PHE A 127 8.14 3.42 12.96
CA PHE A 127 9.24 2.56 12.54
C PHE A 127 9.08 2.12 11.07
N ILE A 128 7.89 1.69 10.65
CA ILE A 128 7.58 1.33 9.25
C ILE A 128 7.85 2.51 8.32
N THR A 129 7.40 3.72 8.66
CA THR A 129 7.68 4.93 7.87
C THR A 129 9.19 5.17 7.76
N ALA A 130 9.93 5.11 8.86
CA ALA A 130 11.37 5.35 8.86
C ALA A 130 12.13 4.33 8.00
N VAL A 131 11.80 3.04 8.09
CA VAL A 131 12.38 1.99 7.25
C VAL A 131 12.04 2.20 5.77
N SER A 132 10.76 2.41 5.44
CA SER A 132 10.31 2.58 4.05
C SER A 132 10.99 3.76 3.36
N LEU A 133 11.09 4.90 4.05
CA LEU A 133 11.80 6.07 3.54
C LEU A 133 13.33 5.86 3.47
N ALA A 134 13.92 5.08 4.37
CA ALA A 134 15.34 4.75 4.31
C ALA A 134 15.68 3.83 3.12
N VAL A 135 14.76 2.93 2.74
CA VAL A 135 14.86 2.13 1.50
C VAL A 135 14.84 3.04 0.27
N VAL A 136 13.85 3.93 0.17
CA VAL A 136 13.76 4.91 -0.93
C VAL A 136 15.04 5.76 -1.04
N LYS A 137 15.53 6.28 0.08
CA LYS A 137 16.76 7.07 0.13
C LYS A 137 18.01 6.25 -0.20
N SER A 138 18.01 4.94 0.04
CA SER A 138 19.12 4.07 -0.34
C SER A 138 19.23 3.94 -1.86
N PHE A 139 18.10 3.79 -2.57
CA PHE A 139 18.10 3.84 -4.03
C PHE A 139 18.59 5.18 -4.57
N LEU A 140 18.04 6.29 -4.05
CA LEU A 140 18.42 7.65 -4.49
C LEU A 140 19.90 7.95 -4.26
N LYS A 141 20.47 7.50 -3.14
CA LYS A 141 21.87 7.73 -2.81
C LYS A 141 22.83 7.01 -3.75
N ASN A 142 22.49 5.78 -4.14
CA ASN A 142 23.35 4.94 -4.97
C ASN A 142 23.11 5.14 -6.47
N TYR A 143 21.93 5.63 -6.86
CA TYR A 143 21.53 5.84 -8.25
C TYR A 143 20.78 7.17 -8.45
N PRO A 144 21.39 8.32 -8.12
CA PRO A 144 20.69 9.61 -8.11
C PRO A 144 20.13 10.00 -9.49
N ASP A 145 20.80 9.59 -10.57
CA ASP A 145 20.40 9.93 -11.94
C ASP A 145 19.42 8.93 -12.57
N ARG A 146 19.14 7.80 -11.90
CA ARG A 146 18.21 6.77 -12.42
C ARG A 146 16.80 6.91 -11.87
N PHE A 147 16.60 7.70 -10.81
CA PHE A 147 15.34 7.79 -10.11
C PHE A 147 14.77 9.21 -10.12
N LEU A 148 13.46 9.29 -10.30
CA LEU A 148 12.66 10.46 -9.99
C LEU A 148 12.07 10.29 -8.59
N PHE A 149 12.07 11.35 -7.80
CA PHE A 149 11.56 11.34 -6.43
C PHE A 149 10.76 12.59 -6.16
N PHE A 150 9.63 12.42 -5.49
CA PHE A 150 8.85 13.51 -4.94
C PHE A 150 8.33 13.18 -3.53
N PRO A 151 8.35 14.16 -2.60
CA PRO A 151 7.62 14.01 -1.35
C PRO A 151 6.11 14.01 -1.61
N GLU A 152 5.37 13.34 -0.75
CA GLU A 152 3.90 13.34 -0.80
C GLU A 152 3.36 14.71 -0.36
N GLU A 153 2.32 15.21 -1.04
CA GLU A 153 1.79 16.56 -0.81
C GLU A 153 0.42 16.56 -0.14
N THR A 154 -0.18 15.38 0.04
CA THR A 154 -1.47 15.27 0.73
C THR A 154 -1.33 15.74 2.18
N PRO A 155 -2.35 16.41 2.74
CA PRO A 155 -2.29 16.97 4.08
C PRO A 155 -1.91 15.95 5.15
N LEU A 156 -1.06 16.35 6.08
CA LEU A 156 -0.55 15.49 7.16
C LEU A 156 0.20 14.24 6.66
N SER A 157 0.69 14.22 5.42
CA SER A 157 1.52 13.14 4.92
C SER A 157 2.97 13.24 5.41
N ALA A 158 3.57 12.07 5.64
CA ALA A 158 5.00 11.83 5.84
C ALA A 158 5.58 10.91 4.74
N GLY A 159 4.80 10.70 3.68
CA GLY A 159 5.09 9.78 2.60
C GLY A 159 5.97 10.35 1.49
N CYS A 160 6.17 9.53 0.46
CA CYS A 160 6.82 9.94 -0.78
C CYS A 160 6.50 8.99 -1.91
N THR A 161 6.92 9.35 -3.13
CA THR A 161 6.96 8.43 -4.25
C THR A 161 8.32 8.47 -4.95
N LEU A 162 8.77 7.29 -5.38
CA LEU A 162 9.98 7.05 -6.16
C LEU A 162 9.58 6.39 -7.47
N GLY A 163 10.22 6.74 -8.58
CA GLY A 163 9.96 6.07 -9.85
C GLY A 163 11.14 6.06 -10.81
N THR A 164 11.11 5.11 -11.74
CA THR A 164 12.13 4.90 -12.77
C THR A 164 11.54 4.09 -13.93
N VAL A 165 12.30 3.94 -15.01
CA VAL A 165 11.98 2.98 -16.08
C VAL A 165 12.96 1.83 -16.01
N LEU A 166 12.42 0.61 -15.87
CA LEU A 166 13.20 -0.61 -15.89
C LEU A 166 13.16 -1.25 -17.28
N GLN A 167 14.28 -1.81 -17.69
CA GLN A 167 14.37 -2.72 -18.82
C GLN A 167 14.19 -4.15 -18.32
N VAL A 168 13.05 -4.75 -18.60
CA VAL A 168 12.72 -6.14 -18.22
C VAL A 168 12.74 -6.99 -19.49
N GLY A 169 13.87 -7.65 -19.76
CA GLY A 169 14.09 -8.27 -21.07
C GLY A 169 14.09 -7.22 -22.17
N ASP A 170 13.12 -7.29 -23.08
CA ASP A 170 12.90 -6.38 -24.20
C ASP A 170 11.66 -5.46 -24.00
N ILE A 171 11.25 -5.27 -22.74
CA ILE A 171 10.11 -4.46 -22.33
C ILE A 171 10.60 -3.31 -21.44
N ALA A 172 10.31 -2.07 -21.82
CA ALA A 172 10.48 -0.91 -20.94
C ALA A 172 9.26 -0.78 -20.02
N VAL A 173 9.48 -0.77 -18.70
CA VAL A 173 8.44 -0.77 -17.66
C VAL A 173 8.59 0.47 -16.80
N SER A 174 7.59 1.36 -16.86
CA SER A 174 7.51 2.49 -15.92
C SER A 174 7.12 1.97 -14.54
N THR A 175 7.98 2.17 -13.56
CA THR A 175 7.85 1.58 -12.23
C THR A 175 7.75 2.67 -11.18
N ILE A 176 6.78 2.56 -10.28
CA ILE A 176 6.60 3.46 -9.14
C ILE A 176 6.50 2.68 -7.83
N LEU A 177 7.09 3.27 -6.82
CA LEU A 177 7.05 2.85 -5.43
C LEU A 177 6.49 4.02 -4.62
N THR A 178 5.39 3.80 -3.91
CA THR A 178 4.74 4.82 -3.07
C THR A 178 4.81 4.43 -1.59
N VAL A 179 5.06 5.41 -0.72
CA VAL A 179 4.98 5.26 0.74
C VAL A 179 3.81 6.10 1.21
N ASN A 180 2.69 5.47 1.53
CA ASN A 180 1.47 6.11 2.01
C ASN A 180 1.49 6.16 3.54
N ALA A 181 2.00 7.27 4.09
CA ALA A 181 2.22 7.43 5.53
C ALA A 181 1.68 8.76 6.03
N GLY A 182 0.96 8.74 7.15
CA GLY A 182 0.61 9.92 7.93
C GLY A 182 1.74 10.35 8.87
N GLN A 183 1.76 11.64 9.19
CA GLN A 183 2.64 12.21 10.20
C GLN A 183 2.38 11.62 11.59
N GLU A 184 3.39 11.67 12.46
CA GLU A 184 3.27 11.27 13.88
C GLU A 184 2.84 9.81 14.15
N GLY A 185 2.95 8.93 13.14
CA GLY A 185 2.67 7.50 13.29
C GLY A 185 1.18 7.17 13.37
N ILE A 186 0.31 8.07 12.90
CA ILE A 186 -1.14 7.90 13.03
C ILE A 186 -1.77 6.90 12.05
N GLY A 187 -1.02 6.40 11.06
CA GLY A 187 -1.50 5.41 10.10
C GLY A 187 -1.37 5.88 8.65
N PRO A 188 -2.07 5.25 7.71
CA PRO A 188 -1.92 5.52 6.29
C PRO A 188 -2.59 6.84 5.87
N ASN A 189 -2.05 7.43 4.80
CA ASN A 189 -2.72 8.44 3.98
C ASN A 189 -2.60 7.98 2.52
N GLU A 190 -3.69 7.43 2.00
CA GLU A 190 -3.77 6.61 0.78
C GLU A 190 -4.52 7.32 -0.36
N ASP A 191 -4.68 8.64 -0.29
CA ASP A 191 -5.21 9.43 -1.42
C ASP A 191 -4.39 9.25 -2.71
N THR A 192 -3.14 8.82 -2.57
CA THR A 192 -2.23 8.52 -3.68
C THR A 192 -1.91 7.03 -3.80
N GLU A 193 -2.72 6.11 -3.28
CA GLU A 193 -2.56 4.65 -3.47
C GLU A 193 -2.56 4.25 -4.96
N GLY A 194 -2.08 3.04 -5.29
CA GLY A 194 -2.28 2.44 -6.60
C GLY A 194 -1.65 3.30 -7.72
N ASN A 195 -2.45 3.72 -8.69
CA ASN A 195 -2.03 4.65 -9.73
C ASN A 195 -2.91 5.90 -9.79
N VAL A 196 -3.26 6.46 -8.62
CA VAL A 196 -3.98 7.73 -8.52
C VAL A 196 -3.05 8.91 -8.86
N PRO A 197 -3.36 9.72 -9.90
CA PRO A 197 -2.44 10.74 -10.40
C PRO A 197 -2.62 12.11 -9.73
N ILE A 198 -2.58 12.17 -8.40
CA ILE A 198 -2.76 13.40 -7.61
C ILE A 198 -1.41 14.02 -7.21
N GLY A 199 -1.30 15.35 -7.26
CA GLY A 199 -0.17 16.12 -6.75
C GLY A 199 1.18 15.69 -7.33
N ASN A 200 2.19 15.67 -6.48
CA ASN A 200 3.53 15.20 -6.81
C ASN A 200 3.58 13.77 -7.37
N LYS A 201 2.72 12.86 -6.93
CA LYS A 201 2.61 11.52 -7.55
C LYS A 201 2.11 11.64 -9.00
N GLY A 202 1.06 12.42 -9.24
CA GLY A 202 0.58 12.72 -10.59
C GLY A 202 1.65 13.32 -11.51
N ARG A 203 2.48 14.24 -10.97
CA ARG A 203 3.63 14.80 -11.70
C ARG A 203 4.64 13.72 -12.09
N LEU A 204 5.01 12.83 -11.17
CA LEU A 204 5.91 11.72 -11.44
C LEU A 204 5.32 10.75 -12.47
N MET A 205 4.04 10.40 -12.34
CA MET A 205 3.36 9.52 -13.28
C MET A 205 3.34 10.10 -14.70
N ARG A 206 3.10 11.42 -14.86
CA ARG A 206 3.19 12.09 -16.16
C ARG A 206 4.59 12.00 -16.77
N GLN A 207 5.64 12.16 -15.96
CA GLN A 207 7.03 12.05 -16.42
C GLN A 207 7.39 10.63 -16.87
N LEU A 208 6.80 9.61 -16.23
CA LEU A 208 6.98 8.21 -16.58
C LEU A 208 5.95 7.70 -17.60
N GLY A 209 5.04 8.56 -18.08
CA GLY A 209 3.96 8.19 -19.00
C GLY A 209 2.85 7.33 -18.39
N MET A 210 2.89 7.02 -17.09
CA MET A 210 2.01 6.03 -16.45
C MET A 210 0.52 6.38 -16.45
N ASN A 211 0.15 7.64 -16.70
CA ASN A 211 -1.25 8.03 -16.89
C ASN A 211 -1.90 7.37 -18.11
N PHE A 212 -1.09 6.86 -19.04
CA PHE A 212 -1.53 6.30 -20.32
C PHE A 212 -0.96 4.89 -20.57
N LEU A 213 -0.58 4.17 -19.50
CA LEU A 213 -0.04 2.82 -19.61
C LEU A 213 -0.95 1.78 -18.97
N PRO A 214 -1.15 0.62 -19.62
CA PRO A 214 -1.63 -0.59 -18.96
C PRO A 214 -0.71 -0.92 -17.78
N THR A 215 -1.26 -0.92 -16.56
CA THR A 215 -0.48 -0.93 -15.31
C THR A 215 -0.85 -2.12 -14.43
N ILE A 216 0.14 -2.83 -13.94
CA ILE A 216 -0.04 -3.80 -12.86
C ILE A 216 0.12 -3.06 -11.53
N ILE A 217 -0.93 -3.07 -10.70
CA ILE A 217 -0.86 -2.60 -9.32
C ILE A 217 -0.65 -3.82 -8.42
N VAL A 218 0.33 -3.74 -7.52
CA VAL A 218 0.63 -4.81 -6.56
C VAL A 218 0.11 -4.40 -5.19
N GLU A 219 -0.80 -5.21 -4.67
CA GLU A 219 -1.51 -4.99 -3.41
C GLU A 219 -1.27 -6.12 -2.42
N ALA A 220 -1.72 -5.85 -1.19
CA ALA A 220 -1.52 -6.58 0.04
C ALA A 220 -1.62 -8.12 -0.01
N LYS A 221 -1.04 -8.74 1.01
CA LYS A 221 -1.32 -10.13 1.41
C LYS A 221 -2.34 -10.11 2.55
N SER A 222 -3.54 -10.62 2.31
CA SER A 222 -4.68 -10.36 3.19
C SER A 222 -5.44 -11.61 3.62
N TYR A 223 -6.07 -11.54 4.78
CA TYR A 223 -7.19 -12.41 5.13
C TYR A 223 -8.49 -11.68 4.85
N VAL A 224 -9.35 -12.30 4.03
CA VAL A 224 -10.66 -11.75 3.67
C VAL A 224 -11.73 -12.76 4.10
N PRO A 225 -12.51 -12.47 5.16
CA PRO A 225 -13.52 -13.40 5.66
C PRO A 225 -14.53 -13.88 4.61
N PHE A 226 -14.85 -13.01 3.64
CA PHE A 226 -15.78 -13.31 2.56
C PHE A 226 -15.27 -14.41 1.60
N TRP A 227 -13.95 -14.63 1.50
CA TRP A 227 -13.35 -15.62 0.60
C TRP A 227 -12.95 -16.92 1.30
N LYS A 228 -13.30 -17.11 2.59
CA LYS A 228 -12.82 -18.24 3.39
C LYS A 228 -13.08 -19.62 2.79
N GLU A 229 -14.17 -19.80 2.03
CA GLU A 229 -14.52 -21.08 1.39
C GLU A 229 -13.83 -21.26 0.04
N SER A 230 -13.32 -20.17 -0.56
CA SER A 230 -12.61 -20.17 -1.84
C SER A 230 -11.09 -20.31 -1.68
N ILE A 231 -10.55 -20.01 -0.49
CA ILE A 231 -9.12 -19.91 -0.23
C ILE A 231 -8.68 -21.02 0.74
N ASN A 232 -8.09 -22.07 0.17
CA ASN A 232 -7.64 -23.26 0.92
C ASN A 232 -6.12 -23.29 1.17
N GLU A 233 -5.37 -22.44 0.49
CA GLU A 233 -3.94 -22.18 0.68
C GLU A 233 -3.63 -20.72 0.31
N THR A 234 -2.39 -20.26 0.51
CA THR A 234 -2.00 -18.91 0.05
C THR A 234 -2.21 -18.80 -1.46
N THR A 235 -3.08 -17.90 -1.88
CA THR A 235 -3.60 -17.83 -3.26
C THR A 235 -3.43 -16.43 -3.81
N LEU A 236 -2.93 -16.29 -5.03
CA LEU A 236 -2.91 -15.00 -5.73
C LEU A 236 -4.34 -14.56 -6.04
N ILE A 237 -4.65 -13.30 -5.76
CA ILE A 237 -5.94 -12.70 -6.07
C ILE A 237 -5.73 -11.66 -7.16
N VAL A 238 -6.37 -11.87 -8.30
CA VAL A 238 -6.36 -10.91 -9.42
C VAL A 238 -7.72 -10.22 -9.48
N ARG A 239 -7.69 -8.87 -9.47
CA ARG A 239 -8.90 -8.04 -9.41
C ARG A 239 -8.86 -6.98 -10.52
N ALA A 240 -9.90 -6.99 -11.35
CA ALA A 240 -10.24 -5.91 -12.27
C ALA A 240 -11.75 -5.94 -12.48
N ASN A 241 -12.42 -4.82 -12.27
CA ASN A 241 -13.82 -4.66 -12.57
C ASN A 241 -14.02 -4.56 -14.10
N GLU A 242 -14.91 -5.36 -14.66
CA GLU A 242 -15.15 -5.39 -16.11
C GLU A 242 -15.57 -4.03 -16.67
N ALA A 243 -16.40 -3.28 -15.94
CA ALA A 243 -16.94 -2.01 -16.40
C ALA A 243 -15.89 -0.89 -16.41
N TYR A 244 -14.94 -0.92 -15.48
CA TYR A 244 -14.09 0.23 -15.19
C TYR A 244 -12.59 -0.01 -15.36
N ASP A 245 -12.10 -1.22 -15.13
CA ASP A 245 -10.66 -1.52 -15.05
C ASP A 245 -10.15 -2.18 -16.33
N ASN A 246 -8.83 -2.43 -16.41
CA ASN A 246 -8.22 -3.06 -17.58
C ASN A 246 -8.24 -4.60 -17.45
N THR A 247 -9.21 -5.23 -18.09
CA THR A 247 -9.38 -6.69 -18.02
C THR A 247 -8.27 -7.46 -18.74
N VAL A 248 -7.63 -6.87 -19.76
CA VAL A 248 -6.48 -7.48 -20.46
C VAL A 248 -5.30 -7.65 -19.51
N VAL A 249 -5.02 -6.66 -18.65
CA VAL A 249 -3.98 -6.77 -17.61
C VAL A 249 -4.32 -7.90 -16.63
N SER A 250 -5.59 -7.99 -16.20
CA SER A 250 -6.08 -9.06 -15.31
C SER A 250 -5.91 -10.44 -15.92
N GLU A 251 -6.28 -10.63 -17.19
CA GLU A 251 -6.11 -11.89 -17.91
C GLU A 251 -4.64 -12.30 -18.02
N CYS A 252 -3.75 -11.35 -18.34
CA CYS A 252 -2.31 -11.60 -18.40
C CYS A 252 -1.74 -12.05 -17.04
N LEU A 253 -2.22 -11.47 -15.93
CA LEU A 253 -1.83 -11.87 -14.58
C LEU A 253 -2.30 -13.30 -14.25
N VAL A 254 -3.53 -13.65 -14.63
CA VAL A 254 -4.12 -14.97 -14.38
C VAL A 254 -3.42 -16.06 -15.18
N GLU A 255 -3.22 -15.82 -16.48
CA GLU A 255 -2.46 -16.72 -17.35
C GLU A 255 -1.03 -16.91 -16.86
N SER A 256 -0.40 -15.83 -16.40
CA SER A 256 0.93 -15.86 -15.82
C SER A 256 0.99 -16.72 -14.55
N ALA A 257 0.07 -16.53 -13.60
CA ALA A 257 -0.01 -17.34 -12.38
C ALA A 257 -0.23 -18.83 -12.70
N LYS A 258 -1.14 -19.13 -13.63
CA LYS A 258 -1.42 -20.50 -14.10
C LYS A 258 -0.20 -21.15 -14.76
N ALA A 259 0.60 -20.39 -15.51
CA ALA A 259 1.81 -20.90 -16.16
C ALA A 259 2.88 -21.37 -15.15
N PHE A 260 2.86 -20.87 -13.92
CA PHE A 260 3.71 -21.32 -12.82
C PHE A 260 3.02 -22.30 -11.86
N CYS A 261 1.80 -22.73 -12.17
CA CYS A 261 0.96 -23.55 -11.30
C CYS A 261 0.72 -22.91 -9.92
N TYR A 262 0.69 -21.58 -9.83
CA TYR A 262 0.32 -20.90 -8.60
C TYR A 262 -1.21 -20.90 -8.43
N PRO A 263 -1.73 -21.09 -7.20
CA PRO A 263 -3.15 -20.90 -6.93
C PRO A 263 -3.54 -19.47 -7.26
N VAL A 264 -4.59 -19.30 -8.06
CA VAL A 264 -5.12 -17.98 -8.46
C VAL A 264 -6.64 -17.97 -8.36
N PHE A 265 -7.18 -16.90 -7.80
CA PHE A 265 -8.61 -16.66 -7.68
C PHE A 265 -8.97 -15.27 -8.21
N GLN A 266 -10.07 -15.20 -8.95
CA GLN A 266 -10.65 -13.97 -9.48
C GLN A 266 -12.05 -13.78 -8.88
N PRO A 267 -12.26 -12.77 -8.03
CA PRO A 267 -13.60 -12.38 -7.61
C PRO A 267 -14.43 -11.93 -8.81
N SER A 268 -15.75 -12.17 -8.78
CA SER A 268 -16.64 -11.88 -9.92
C SER A 268 -16.93 -10.40 -10.14
N ASP A 269 -16.96 -9.59 -9.08
CA ASP A 269 -17.21 -8.15 -9.15
C ASP A 269 -16.31 -7.42 -8.13
N PRO A 270 -14.99 -7.37 -8.38
CA PRO A 270 -14.08 -6.66 -7.49
C PRO A 270 -14.22 -5.16 -7.68
N TYR A 271 -13.94 -4.38 -6.61
CA TYR A 271 -13.94 -2.92 -6.63
C TYR A 271 -15.15 -2.27 -7.34
N PRO A 272 -16.40 -2.65 -6.97
CA PRO A 272 -17.56 -2.02 -7.58
C PRO A 272 -17.49 -0.52 -7.33
N ARG A 273 -17.65 0.35 -8.32
CA ARG A 273 -17.63 1.81 -8.09
C ARG A 273 -19.05 2.32 -7.82
N LYS A 274 -19.25 2.94 -6.66
CA LYS A 274 -20.52 3.56 -6.27
C LYS A 274 -20.23 4.87 -5.55
N VAL A 275 -20.65 5.97 -6.18
CA VAL A 275 -20.56 7.33 -5.63
C VAL A 275 -21.12 7.37 -4.21
N GLY A 276 -20.36 7.93 -3.29
CA GLY A 276 -20.73 8.11 -1.89
C GLY A 276 -20.63 6.84 -1.03
N ARG A 277 -20.11 5.71 -1.53
CA ARG A 277 -19.98 4.50 -0.70
C ARG A 277 -19.12 4.73 0.53
N LEU A 278 -17.94 5.34 0.36
CA LEU A 278 -17.05 5.62 1.49
C LEU A 278 -17.68 6.62 2.47
N THR A 279 -18.47 7.56 1.96
CA THR A 279 -19.26 8.49 2.79
C THR A 279 -20.33 7.75 3.59
N GLU A 280 -21.06 6.82 2.99
CA GLU A 280 -22.05 5.97 3.68
C GLU A 280 -21.38 5.13 4.78
N ALA A 281 -20.23 4.52 4.47
CA ALA A 281 -19.44 3.74 5.43
C ALA A 281 -18.94 4.61 6.60
N THR A 282 -18.38 5.79 6.30
CA THR A 282 -17.94 6.78 7.30
C THR A 282 -19.09 7.16 8.23
N LYS A 283 -20.26 7.50 7.69
CA LYS A 283 -21.46 7.85 8.48
C LYS A 283 -21.92 6.70 9.37
N LYS A 284 -21.87 5.46 8.87
CA LYS A 284 -22.24 4.26 9.63
C LYS A 284 -21.32 4.07 10.84
N VAL A 285 -20.00 4.14 10.63
CA VAL A 285 -19.02 4.00 11.73
C VAL A 285 -19.16 5.16 12.73
N ALA A 286 -19.31 6.40 12.25
CA ALA A 286 -19.55 7.56 13.11
C ALA A 286 -20.82 7.40 13.95
N GLY A 287 -21.91 6.85 13.38
CA GLY A 287 -23.13 6.56 14.11
C GLY A 287 -22.92 5.58 15.28
N GLN A 288 -22.08 4.55 15.10
CA GLN A 288 -21.72 3.62 16.17
C GLN A 288 -20.93 4.32 17.28
N ILE A 289 -19.98 5.17 16.91
CA ILE A 289 -19.19 5.97 17.87
C ILE A 289 -20.10 6.92 18.66
N ILE A 290 -21.04 7.61 18.00
CA ILE A 290 -22.01 8.49 18.65
C ILE A 290 -22.88 7.71 19.64
N SER A 291 -23.35 6.51 19.27
CA SER A 291 -24.13 5.66 20.16
C SER A 291 -23.34 5.29 21.42
N LEU A 292 -22.11 4.81 21.25
CA LEU A 292 -21.23 4.45 22.36
C LEU A 292 -20.86 5.67 23.22
N GLY A 293 -20.68 6.84 22.61
CA GLY A 293 -20.45 8.09 23.34
C GLY A 293 -21.63 8.47 24.23
N LYS A 294 -22.86 8.28 23.76
CA LYS A 294 -24.09 8.48 24.56
C LYS A 294 -24.23 7.44 25.67
N GLU A 295 -23.91 6.17 25.40
CA GLU A 295 -23.86 5.14 26.44
C GLU A 295 -22.83 5.51 27.52
N LEU A 296 -21.64 5.97 27.12
CA LEU A 296 -20.57 6.34 28.05
C LEU A 296 -20.98 7.52 28.92
N PHE A 297 -21.64 8.52 28.35
CA PHE A 297 -22.14 9.68 29.08
C PHE A 297 -23.10 9.29 30.22
N ASN A 298 -23.92 8.26 30.00
CA ASN A 298 -24.89 7.79 30.99
C ASN A 298 -24.36 6.65 31.88
N ALA A 299 -23.13 6.19 31.66
CA ALA A 299 -22.59 5.04 32.39
C ALA A 299 -22.22 5.41 33.84
N GLU A 300 -22.79 4.71 34.80
CA GLU A 300 -22.52 4.94 36.22
C GLU A 300 -21.35 4.06 36.72
N THR A 301 -21.32 2.80 36.29
CA THR A 301 -20.37 1.80 36.79
C THR A 301 -19.06 1.78 35.99
N SER A 302 -17.98 1.33 36.64
CA SER A 302 -16.69 1.08 35.97
C SER A 302 -16.78 -0.05 34.94
N GLY A 303 -17.61 -1.07 35.20
CA GLY A 303 -17.84 -2.18 34.28
C GLY A 303 -18.42 -1.73 32.94
N ASP A 304 -19.44 -0.86 32.98
CA ASP A 304 -20.05 -0.29 31.78
C ASP A 304 -19.07 0.58 31.01
N LYS A 305 -18.36 1.48 31.71
CA LYS A 305 -17.33 2.34 31.13
C LYS A 305 -16.25 1.51 30.43
N ASN A 306 -15.77 0.44 31.06
CA ASN A 306 -14.76 -0.45 30.50
C ASN A 306 -15.27 -1.20 29.27
N ARG A 307 -16.50 -1.73 29.30
CA ARG A 307 -17.13 -2.40 28.15
C ARG A 307 -17.23 -1.46 26.95
N ILE A 308 -17.69 -0.24 27.18
CA ILE A 308 -17.88 0.78 26.13
C ILE A 308 -16.52 1.20 25.55
N ALA A 309 -15.53 1.47 26.41
CA ALA A 309 -14.17 1.78 25.98
C ALA A 309 -13.57 0.66 25.12
N ALA A 310 -13.76 -0.61 25.49
CA ALA A 310 -13.30 -1.75 24.71
C ALA A 310 -13.99 -1.85 23.33
N GLN A 311 -15.28 -1.50 23.24
CA GLN A 311 -16.02 -1.47 21.97
C GLN A 311 -15.54 -0.32 21.07
N LEU A 312 -15.33 0.87 21.63
CA LEU A 312 -14.72 2.00 20.91
C LEU A 312 -13.34 1.62 20.37
N ALA A 313 -12.50 1.02 21.20
CA ALA A 313 -11.17 0.55 20.78
C ALA A 313 -11.25 -0.44 19.60
N LYS A 314 -12.23 -1.35 19.59
CA LYS A 314 -12.45 -2.27 18.48
C LYS A 314 -12.85 -1.55 17.19
N ILE A 315 -13.75 -0.57 17.28
CA ILE A 315 -14.18 0.24 16.12
C ILE A 315 -12.99 1.02 15.56
N ILE A 316 -12.24 1.71 16.42
CA ILE A 316 -11.08 2.52 16.01
C ILE A 316 -10.02 1.63 15.37
N LYS A 317 -9.73 0.48 15.99
CA LYS A 317 -8.69 -0.42 15.52
C LYS A 317 -9.05 -1.13 14.21
N HIS A 318 -10.33 -1.50 14.01
CA HIS A 318 -10.72 -2.35 12.89
C HIS A 318 -11.52 -1.61 11.80
N ASP A 319 -12.58 -0.92 12.19
CA ASP A 319 -13.54 -0.38 11.22
C ASP A 319 -13.10 0.97 10.68
N LEU A 320 -12.42 1.80 11.48
CA LEU A 320 -11.91 3.10 11.01
C LEU A 320 -10.87 2.97 9.90
N GLY A 321 -10.04 1.92 9.91
CA GLY A 321 -9.08 1.68 8.82
C GLY A 321 -9.75 1.62 7.45
N GLY A 322 -10.99 1.12 7.38
CA GLY A 322 -11.77 1.07 6.14
C GLY A 322 -12.47 2.37 5.73
N VAL A 323 -12.28 3.48 6.45
CA VAL A 323 -12.90 4.78 6.13
C VAL A 323 -11.97 5.99 6.26
N THR A 324 -10.82 5.84 6.91
CA THR A 324 -9.87 6.97 7.10
C THR A 324 -8.72 6.99 6.10
N PHE A 325 -8.55 5.92 5.31
CA PHE A 325 -7.38 5.75 4.46
C PHE A 325 -7.37 6.71 3.26
N MET A 326 -8.54 6.95 2.66
CA MET A 326 -8.71 7.75 1.43
C MET A 326 -9.88 8.72 1.56
N SER A 327 -9.79 9.84 0.84
CA SER A 327 -10.82 10.86 0.69
C SER A 327 -12.00 10.33 -0.14
N ASN A 328 -13.22 10.73 0.23
CA ASN A 328 -14.45 10.26 -0.41
C ASN A 328 -14.48 10.49 -1.93
N ASP A 329 -14.15 11.71 -2.36
CA ASP A 329 -14.23 12.08 -3.79
C ASP A 329 -13.15 11.38 -4.62
N VAL A 330 -12.01 11.05 -4.02
CA VAL A 330 -10.97 10.22 -4.66
C VAL A 330 -11.51 8.80 -4.81
N ASN A 331 -12.00 8.19 -3.74
CA ASN A 331 -12.57 6.84 -3.73
C ASN A 331 -13.71 6.64 -4.74
N ASP A 332 -14.55 7.66 -4.94
CA ASP A 332 -15.65 7.61 -5.90
C ASP A 332 -15.17 7.39 -7.35
N ILE A 333 -13.93 7.79 -7.68
CA ILE A 333 -13.33 7.59 -9.01
C ILE A 333 -12.49 6.32 -9.07
N VAL A 334 -11.64 6.08 -8.07
CA VAL A 334 -10.57 5.06 -8.16
C VAL A 334 -10.82 3.81 -7.30
N SER A 335 -11.89 3.82 -6.49
CA SER A 335 -12.25 2.77 -5.53
C SER A 335 -11.15 2.46 -4.50
N ASP A 336 -11.33 1.39 -3.73
CA ASP A 336 -10.54 1.04 -2.55
C ASP A 336 -9.12 0.53 -2.87
N GLY A 337 -8.72 0.47 -4.14
CA GLY A 337 -7.38 0.02 -4.54
C GLY A 337 -6.61 1.05 -5.37
N GLY A 338 -7.09 2.30 -5.41
CA GLY A 338 -6.43 3.36 -6.18
C GLY A 338 -6.33 3.09 -7.68
N LEU A 339 -7.33 2.44 -8.29
CA LEU A 339 -7.31 2.07 -9.71
C LEU A 339 -7.87 3.21 -10.56
N LEU A 340 -7.00 3.89 -11.31
CA LEU A 340 -7.44 4.82 -12.35
C LEU A 340 -8.18 4.03 -13.45
N PRO A 341 -9.47 4.33 -13.75
CA PRO A 341 -10.25 3.61 -14.73
C PRO A 341 -9.55 3.43 -16.08
N GLY A 342 -9.69 2.24 -16.67
CA GLY A 342 -9.11 1.81 -17.94
C GLY A 342 -7.65 1.38 -17.87
N THR A 343 -6.92 1.77 -16.83
CA THR A 343 -5.45 1.62 -16.84
C THR A 343 -4.97 0.31 -16.23
N ALA A 344 -5.61 -0.21 -15.18
CA ALA A 344 -4.94 -1.16 -14.30
C ALA A 344 -5.75 -2.41 -13.96
N ALA A 345 -5.04 -3.41 -13.45
CA ALA A 345 -5.57 -4.50 -12.65
C ALA A 345 -4.68 -4.71 -11.41
N VAL A 346 -5.26 -5.23 -10.34
CA VAL A 346 -4.58 -5.48 -9.08
C VAL A 346 -4.15 -6.94 -8.97
N LEU A 347 -2.90 -7.17 -8.60
CA LEU A 347 -2.37 -8.45 -8.12
C LEU A 347 -2.15 -8.37 -6.61
N SER A 348 -2.80 -9.27 -5.87
CA SER A 348 -2.69 -9.40 -4.41
C SER A 348 -2.61 -10.88 -4.02
N SER A 349 -2.63 -11.20 -2.73
CA SER A 349 -2.73 -12.59 -2.28
C SER A 349 -3.64 -12.71 -1.05
N ALA A 350 -4.28 -13.86 -0.92
CA ALA A 350 -5.15 -14.18 0.21
C ALA A 350 -4.62 -15.38 0.98
N VAL A 351 -4.82 -15.36 2.30
CA VAL A 351 -4.48 -16.47 3.20
C VAL A 351 -5.74 -17.13 3.78
N THR A 352 -5.58 -18.35 4.27
CA THR A 352 -6.66 -19.15 4.86
C THR A 352 -7.09 -18.62 6.24
N SER A 353 -8.27 -19.04 6.71
CA SER A 353 -8.71 -18.77 8.08
C SER A 353 -7.78 -19.37 9.15
N SER A 354 -7.16 -20.53 8.89
CA SER A 354 -6.21 -21.14 9.81
C SER A 354 -4.92 -20.32 9.91
N TYR A 355 -4.42 -19.81 8.79
CA TYR A 355 -3.29 -18.87 8.75
C TYR A 355 -3.61 -17.61 9.56
N ALA A 356 -4.74 -16.95 9.25
CA ALA A 356 -5.15 -15.74 9.93
C ALA A 356 -5.36 -15.95 11.44
N SER A 357 -5.86 -17.12 11.82
CA SER A 357 -6.02 -17.49 13.24
C SER A 357 -4.70 -17.66 13.96
N HIS A 358 -3.66 -18.17 13.29
CA HIS A 358 -2.33 -18.36 13.84
C HIS A 358 -1.56 -17.03 13.95
N PHE A 359 -1.37 -16.35 12.81
CA PHE A 359 -0.52 -15.15 12.73
C PHE A 359 -1.22 -13.87 13.21
N LYS A 360 -2.56 -13.84 13.22
CA LYS A 360 -3.42 -12.67 13.50
C LYS A 360 -3.31 -11.52 12.50
N ILE A 361 -2.11 -11.23 12.01
CA ILE A 361 -1.80 -10.27 10.95
C ILE A 361 -0.97 -11.05 9.91
N PRO A 362 -1.32 -11.01 8.62
CA PRO A 362 -0.48 -11.61 7.60
C PRO A 362 0.95 -11.09 7.64
N VAL A 363 1.91 -11.90 7.19
CA VAL A 363 3.32 -11.54 7.07
C VAL A 363 3.84 -12.08 5.75
N LEU A 364 4.81 -11.40 5.15
CA LEU A 364 5.44 -11.83 3.91
C LEU A 364 6.66 -12.71 4.20
N CYS A 365 6.90 -13.65 3.30
CA CYS A 365 8.15 -14.40 3.22
C CYS A 365 8.66 -14.41 1.78
N ASP A 366 9.90 -14.88 1.59
CA ASP A 366 10.53 -14.96 0.28
C ASP A 366 9.71 -15.75 -0.75
N LYS A 367 8.97 -16.77 -0.31
CA LYS A 367 8.07 -17.53 -1.19
C LYS A 367 6.95 -16.64 -1.74
N ASP A 368 6.36 -15.79 -0.90
CA ASP A 368 5.32 -14.86 -1.34
C ASP A 368 5.90 -13.86 -2.35
N ILE A 369 7.02 -13.21 -2.02
CA ILE A 369 7.68 -12.22 -2.89
C ILE A 369 8.00 -12.83 -4.26
N ASN A 370 8.57 -14.04 -4.28
CA ASN A 370 8.87 -14.74 -5.53
C ASN A 370 7.61 -15.10 -6.33
N MET A 371 6.53 -15.50 -5.66
CA MET A 371 5.24 -15.80 -6.31
C MET A 371 4.68 -14.56 -7.03
N TYR A 372 4.65 -13.40 -6.36
CA TYR A 372 4.27 -12.13 -6.98
C TYR A 372 5.21 -11.76 -8.13
N LYS A 373 6.53 -11.72 -7.88
CA LYS A 373 7.53 -11.31 -8.86
C LYS A 373 7.48 -12.16 -10.13
N ASN A 374 7.44 -13.48 -9.99
CA ASN A 374 7.37 -14.40 -11.13
C ASN A 374 6.11 -14.14 -11.97
N THR A 375 4.97 -13.94 -11.30
CA THR A 375 3.70 -13.64 -11.95
C THR A 375 3.75 -12.31 -12.72
N ILE A 376 4.24 -11.23 -12.09
CA ILE A 376 4.36 -9.90 -12.70
C ILE A 376 5.27 -9.94 -13.94
N LEU A 377 6.46 -10.53 -13.79
CA LEU A 377 7.44 -10.61 -14.85
C LEU A 377 6.90 -11.35 -16.08
N LYS A 378 6.26 -12.50 -15.89
CA LYS A 378 5.65 -13.23 -17.01
C LYS A 378 4.42 -12.52 -17.57
N ALA A 379 3.65 -11.81 -16.75
CA ALA A 379 2.51 -11.00 -17.21
C ALA A 379 2.95 -9.86 -18.13
N PHE A 380 4.10 -9.20 -17.88
CA PHE A 380 4.61 -8.18 -18.82
C PHE A 380 4.87 -8.72 -20.22
N LYS A 381 5.33 -9.97 -20.36
CA LYS A 381 5.52 -10.59 -21.67
C LYS A 381 4.19 -10.76 -22.40
N LEU A 382 3.18 -11.29 -21.71
CA LEU A 382 1.85 -11.50 -22.28
C LEU A 382 1.19 -10.15 -22.62
N LEU A 383 1.37 -9.16 -21.75
CA LEU A 383 0.82 -7.83 -21.94
C LEU A 383 1.46 -7.11 -23.13
N LYS A 384 2.78 -7.29 -23.37
CA LYS A 384 3.46 -6.78 -24.57
C LYS A 384 2.76 -7.23 -25.85
N ASP A 385 2.40 -8.51 -25.93
CA ASP A 385 1.75 -9.10 -27.10
C ASP A 385 0.28 -8.64 -27.24
N ARG A 386 -0.32 -8.13 -26.16
CA ARG A 386 -1.72 -7.67 -26.09
C ARG A 386 -1.86 -6.16 -25.85
N LEU A 387 -0.80 -5.38 -26.12
CA LEU A 387 -0.78 -3.95 -25.83
C LEU A 387 -1.87 -3.16 -26.54
N GLU A 388 -2.16 -3.50 -27.80
CA GLU A 388 -3.21 -2.83 -28.57
C GLU A 388 -4.58 -2.98 -27.90
N GLU A 389 -4.90 -4.19 -27.44
CA GLU A 389 -6.14 -4.52 -26.73
C GLU A 389 -6.22 -3.82 -25.38
N ALA A 390 -5.12 -3.83 -24.61
CA ALA A 390 -5.05 -3.16 -23.32
C ALA A 390 -5.18 -1.63 -23.46
N ASN A 391 -4.53 -1.03 -24.45
CA ASN A 391 -4.61 0.40 -24.75
C ASN A 391 -6.00 0.81 -25.25
N LYS A 392 -6.68 -0.07 -25.99
CA LYS A 392 -8.07 0.17 -26.38
C LYS A 392 -8.98 0.33 -25.15
N GLN A 393 -8.90 -0.59 -24.18
CA GLN A 393 -9.68 -0.45 -22.94
C GLN A 393 -9.28 0.78 -22.13
N LEU A 394 -7.99 1.12 -22.09
CA LEU A 394 -7.51 2.34 -21.45
C LEU A 394 -8.18 3.58 -22.03
N ASN A 395 -8.22 3.70 -23.36
CA ASN A 395 -8.81 4.84 -24.04
C ASN A 395 -10.34 4.88 -23.92
N GLU A 396 -11.01 3.72 -23.94
CA GLU A 396 -12.48 3.63 -23.84
C GLU A 396 -13.01 3.96 -22.44
N LYS A 397 -12.22 3.67 -21.40
CA LYS A 397 -12.62 3.80 -19.99
C LYS A 397 -11.92 4.96 -19.27
N CYS A 398 -11.21 5.82 -20.01
CA CYS A 398 -10.43 6.90 -19.42
C CYS A 398 -11.32 7.89 -18.64
N VAL A 399 -10.75 8.44 -17.57
CA VAL A 399 -11.39 9.51 -16.81
C VAL A 399 -11.05 10.85 -17.45
N PRO A 400 -12.01 11.76 -17.67
CA PRO A 400 -11.72 13.09 -18.20
C PRO A 400 -10.77 13.87 -17.28
N ASP A 401 -9.82 14.63 -17.86
CA ASP A 401 -8.85 15.43 -17.11
C ASP A 401 -9.51 16.35 -16.07
N LYS A 402 -10.68 16.93 -16.39
CA LYS A 402 -11.44 17.78 -15.47
C LYS A 402 -11.84 17.08 -14.17
N GLU A 403 -12.13 15.77 -14.23
CA GLU A 403 -12.46 14.99 -13.04
C GLU A 403 -11.20 14.68 -12.23
N ILE A 404 -10.06 14.47 -12.89
CA ILE A 404 -8.74 14.33 -12.23
C ILE A 404 -8.35 15.63 -11.52
N ASP A 405 -8.45 16.78 -12.20
CA ASP A 405 -8.19 18.09 -11.61
C ASP A 405 -9.09 18.35 -10.40
N ARG A 406 -10.35 17.90 -10.44
CA ARG A 406 -11.30 18.04 -9.33
C ARG A 406 -10.85 17.26 -8.11
N ILE A 407 -10.49 15.99 -8.25
CA ILE A 407 -10.06 15.17 -7.11
C ILE A 407 -8.69 15.60 -6.59
N GLU A 408 -7.78 16.05 -7.47
CA GLU A 408 -6.48 16.60 -7.09
C GLU A 408 -6.65 17.83 -6.21
N LYS A 409 -7.52 18.75 -6.63
CA LYS A 409 -7.86 19.93 -5.84
C LYS A 409 -8.38 19.55 -4.45
N ILE A 410 -9.26 18.55 -4.34
CA ILE A 410 -9.86 18.14 -3.07
C ILE A 410 -8.84 17.46 -2.14
N ALA A 411 -7.98 16.60 -2.69
CA ALA A 411 -6.98 15.87 -1.93
C ALA A 411 -5.85 16.79 -1.43
N ILE A 412 -5.50 17.84 -2.18
CA ILE A 412 -4.42 18.77 -1.82
C ILE A 412 -4.94 19.96 -0.99
N GLU A 413 -6.08 20.54 -1.38
CA GLU A 413 -6.70 21.64 -0.63
C GLU A 413 -7.36 21.08 0.62
N SER A 414 -6.54 20.86 1.65
CA SER A 414 -7.02 20.68 3.01
C SER A 414 -8.00 21.80 3.30
N ARG A 415 -9.30 21.51 3.37
CA ARG A 415 -10.25 22.48 3.93
C ARG A 415 -9.74 22.75 5.33
N HIS A 416 -9.17 23.93 5.54
CA HIS A 416 -8.91 24.49 6.85
C HIS A 416 -10.24 24.54 7.60
N LEU A 417 -10.63 23.42 8.22
CA LEU A 417 -11.57 23.42 9.32
C LEU A 417 -10.78 23.98 10.49
N GLN A 418 -10.94 25.31 10.65
CA GLN A 418 -10.53 26.06 11.83
C GLN A 418 -11.19 25.49 13.08
#